data_AF-A0A6H1ZDM6-F1
#
_entry.id   AF-A0A6H1ZDM6-F1
#
_cell.length_a   1.000
_cell.length_b   1.000
_cell.length_c   1.000
_cell.angle_alpha   90.00
_cell.angle_beta   90.00
_cell.angle_gamma   90.00
#
_symmetry.space_group_name_H-M   'P 1'
#
loop_
_entity.id
_entity.type
_entity.pdbx_description
1 polymer ?
#
loop_
_entity_poly.entity_id
_entity_poly.type
_entity_poly.pdbx_seq_one_letter_code
_entity_poly.pdbx_strand_id
1 'polypeptide(L)'
;MDKRELIILGMGSSRTLCPYDVEVWSCNVGYLQIAQANEEDPKLNAKLNKIFMSHPNAQRPDGKGLHYNFDQMNLMVKHGIEILNIHRCKGLNSRMYPLKRISKKFNTEFFSNTICYMMAYAVDQATTRELKLRYPFKIRIYGVDMMTKDEYELEKGGIEYWIGYARGLGIEVELYGGGAVLQTCTGLPYGVKFFKMKDVDPWGLLKCGKMKKWQEQAGFTDKQMKKLAEHTDAELAEITDGKNETAKDNLLLLKEALDRNNIKFWLYGDTFLGVYRNIIPRGKDIDLVIYSEDKQKLIDLYESGDSGLRKFRCSHVKDKNILCFDKDSYRIDVFPLELKGGQRVRNEDTASMA
;
A
#
# COMPACT_ATOMS: atom_id res chain seq x y z
N MET A 1 20.91 26.23 22.41
CA MET A 1 19.81 25.33 22.82
C MET A 1 20.02 24.04 22.06
N ASP A 2 19.98 22.90 22.76
CA ASP A 2 20.15 21.60 22.13
C ASP A 2 18.99 21.31 21.18
N LYS A 3 19.33 20.80 19.99
CA LYS A 3 18.36 20.37 19.00
C LYS A 3 17.61 19.16 19.55
N ARG A 4 16.28 19.21 19.56
CA ARG A 4 15.45 18.06 19.90
C ARG A 4 15.10 17.29 18.65
N GLU A 5 15.01 15.97 18.80
CA GLU A 5 14.64 15.08 17.71
C GLU A 5 13.51 14.15 18.13
N LEU A 6 12.67 13.82 17.17
CA LEU A 6 11.55 12.90 17.30
C LEU A 6 11.53 11.96 16.10
N ILE A 7 11.27 10.67 16.35
CA ILE A 7 10.89 9.71 15.33
C ILE A 7 9.37 9.51 15.36
N ILE A 8 8.74 9.66 14.20
CA ILE A 8 7.37 9.21 13.93
C ILE A 8 7.46 7.90 13.14
N LEU A 9 6.96 6.83 13.74
CA LEU A 9 6.99 5.49 13.21
C LEU A 9 5.58 5.06 12.76
N GLY A 10 5.41 4.87 11.46
CA GLY A 10 4.24 4.23 10.87
C GLY A 10 4.40 2.72 10.73
N MET A 11 3.41 2.09 10.10
CA MET A 11 3.28 0.63 9.99
C MET A 11 3.77 0.07 8.63
N GLY A 12 4.30 0.92 7.76
CA GLY A 12 4.85 0.57 6.45
C GLY A 12 6.13 -0.28 6.55
N SER A 13 6.60 -0.77 5.40
CA SER A 13 7.77 -1.65 5.32
C SER A 13 9.08 -0.92 5.63
N SER A 14 9.18 0.38 5.31
CA SER A 14 10.39 1.17 5.62
C SER A 14 10.68 1.33 7.13
N ARG A 15 9.76 0.91 8.01
CA ARG A 15 9.94 0.94 9.46
C ARG A 15 11.16 0.14 9.94
N THR A 16 11.58 -0.88 9.19
CA THR A 16 12.76 -1.70 9.53
C THR A 16 14.07 -0.91 9.48
N LEU A 17 14.06 0.29 8.90
CA LEU A 17 15.20 1.20 8.85
C LEU A 17 15.27 2.14 10.08
N CYS A 18 14.30 2.05 11.00
CA CYS A 18 14.23 2.94 12.17
C CYS A 18 15.35 2.61 13.17
N PRO A 19 16.16 3.59 13.60
CA PRO A 19 17.28 3.36 14.52
C PRO A 19 16.89 3.36 16.01
N TYR A 20 15.71 3.88 16.36
CA TYR A 20 15.22 3.99 17.75
C TYR A 20 16.18 4.69 18.73
N ASP A 21 16.98 5.63 18.23
CA ASP A 21 18.05 6.33 18.94
C ASP A 21 17.59 7.61 19.67
N VAL A 22 16.34 8.03 19.48
CA VAL A 22 15.73 9.22 20.10
C VAL A 22 14.30 8.91 20.57
N GLU A 23 13.52 9.93 20.93
CA GLU A 23 12.10 9.76 21.25
C GLU A 23 11.35 9.15 20.06
N VAL A 24 10.59 8.06 20.28
CA VAL A 24 9.84 7.37 19.23
C VAL A 24 8.35 7.35 19.55
N TRP A 25 7.56 7.85 18.61
CA TRP A 25 6.11 7.76 18.64
C TRP A 25 5.64 6.80 17.56
N SER A 26 4.68 5.95 17.90
CA SER A 26 4.07 5.01 16.96
C SER A 26 2.54 5.12 16.97
N CYS A 27 1.87 4.49 16.01
CA CYS A 27 0.42 4.37 15.98
C CYS A 27 -0.06 2.94 16.23
N ASN A 28 -1.32 2.82 16.67
CA ASN A 28 -2.07 1.56 16.74
C ASN A 28 -1.31 0.43 17.44
N VAL A 29 -0.98 -0.63 16.69
CA VAL A 29 -0.30 -1.85 17.19
C VAL A 29 1.22 -1.82 16.97
N GLY A 30 1.82 -0.66 16.67
CA GLY A 30 3.27 -0.58 16.43
C GLY A 30 4.14 -0.98 17.64
N TYR A 31 3.55 -1.06 18.84
CA TYR A 31 4.23 -1.67 20.00
C TYR A 31 4.54 -3.16 19.81
N LEU A 32 3.71 -3.91 19.07
CA LEU A 32 4.02 -5.31 18.72
C LEU A 32 5.22 -5.39 17.77
N GLN A 33 5.32 -4.42 16.86
CA GLN A 33 6.42 -4.39 15.89
C GLN A 33 7.76 -4.08 16.57
N ILE A 34 7.75 -3.27 17.62
CA ILE A 34 8.95 -2.96 18.40
C ILE A 34 9.36 -4.12 19.30
N ALA A 35 8.39 -4.85 19.87
CA ALA A 35 8.68 -6.11 20.54
C ALA A 35 9.35 -7.09 19.56
N GLN A 36 8.78 -7.27 18.37
CA GLN A 36 9.37 -8.11 17.32
C GLN A 36 10.77 -7.63 16.91
N ALA A 37 10.98 -6.33 16.68
CA ALA A 37 12.28 -5.79 16.31
C ALA A 37 13.37 -6.06 17.38
N ASN A 38 12.99 -6.02 18.66
CA ASN A 38 13.90 -6.37 19.77
C ASN A 38 14.14 -7.88 19.89
N GLU A 39 13.18 -8.72 19.50
CA GLU A 39 13.38 -10.17 19.43
C GLU A 39 14.34 -10.53 18.29
N GLU A 40 14.21 -9.86 17.14
CA GLU A 40 15.06 -10.05 15.97
C GLU A 40 16.48 -9.49 16.18
N ASP A 41 16.60 -8.30 16.78
CA ASP A 41 17.87 -7.70 17.18
C ASP A 41 17.82 -7.16 18.62
N PRO A 42 18.22 -7.96 19.61
CA PRO A 42 18.26 -7.54 21.00
C PRO A 42 19.20 -6.34 21.28
N LYS A 43 20.14 -6.04 20.38
CA LYS A 43 21.06 -4.90 20.52
C LYS A 43 20.41 -3.59 20.07
N LEU A 44 19.34 -3.65 19.29
CA LEU A 44 18.59 -2.48 18.83
C LEU A 44 18.02 -1.68 20.01
N ASN A 45 17.61 -2.38 21.07
CA ASN A 45 17.03 -1.78 22.28
C ASN A 45 15.94 -0.75 21.95
N ALA A 46 15.09 -1.10 20.98
CA ALA A 46 14.03 -0.26 20.46
C ALA A 46 13.04 0.07 21.58
N LYS A 47 12.75 1.36 21.75
CA LYS A 47 11.84 1.87 22.79
C LYS A 47 10.75 2.73 22.18
N LEU A 48 9.59 2.73 22.83
CA LEU A 48 8.49 3.64 22.55
C LEU A 48 8.32 4.63 23.68
N ASN A 49 7.98 5.85 23.32
CA ASN A 49 7.60 6.89 24.25
C ASN A 49 6.09 7.16 24.20
N LYS A 50 5.50 7.11 22.99
CA LYS A 50 4.06 7.37 22.80
C LYS A 50 3.42 6.44 21.77
N ILE A 51 2.15 6.13 22.01
CA ILE A 51 1.28 5.42 21.07
C ILE A 51 0.05 6.28 20.79
N PHE A 52 -0.25 6.49 19.52
CA PHE A 52 -1.42 7.21 19.06
C PHE A 52 -2.48 6.26 18.52
N MET A 53 -3.71 6.46 18.95
CA MET A 53 -4.88 5.69 18.51
C MET A 53 -5.93 6.66 17.94
N SER A 54 -6.39 6.36 16.73
CA SER A 54 -7.46 7.12 16.06
C SER A 54 -8.74 6.32 15.86
N HIS A 55 -8.77 5.04 16.25
CA HIS A 55 -9.92 4.19 16.03
C HIS A 55 -10.48 3.69 17.36
N PRO A 56 -11.81 3.58 17.50
CA PRO A 56 -12.39 2.84 18.62
C PRO A 56 -11.96 1.37 18.51
N ASN A 57 -11.97 0.68 19.65
CA ASN A 57 -11.78 -0.77 19.64
C ASN A 57 -13.06 -1.41 19.10
N ALA A 58 -13.13 -1.58 17.77
CA ALA A 58 -14.26 -2.23 17.13
C ALA A 58 -14.25 -3.71 17.51
N GLN A 59 -15.36 -4.20 18.07
CA GLN A 59 -15.57 -5.63 18.21
C GLN A 59 -15.72 -6.21 16.81
N ARG A 60 -14.99 -7.29 16.54
CA ARG A 60 -15.21 -8.06 15.32
C ARG A 60 -16.64 -8.64 15.33
N PRO A 61 -17.31 -8.75 14.17
CA PRO A 61 -18.67 -9.30 14.07
C PRO A 61 -18.81 -10.71 14.64
N ASP A 62 -17.73 -11.48 14.70
CA ASP A 62 -17.68 -12.85 15.22
C ASP A 62 -17.56 -12.90 16.77
N GLY A 63 -17.53 -11.74 17.44
CA GLY A 63 -17.31 -11.63 18.87
C GLY A 63 -15.91 -12.04 19.33
N LYS A 64 -15.00 -12.41 18.42
CA LYS A 64 -13.66 -12.90 18.74
C LYS A 64 -12.63 -11.80 18.56
N GLY A 65 -12.25 -11.22 19.68
CA GLY A 65 -11.06 -10.39 19.80
C GLY A 65 -11.33 -8.91 19.61
N LEU A 66 -10.85 -8.15 20.57
CA LEU A 66 -10.64 -6.72 20.42
C LEU A 66 -9.47 -6.50 19.45
N HIS A 67 -9.56 -5.47 18.61
CA HIS A 67 -8.44 -5.06 17.74
C HIS A 67 -7.18 -4.70 18.55
N TYR A 68 -7.36 -4.31 19.81
CA TYR A 68 -6.29 -3.93 20.72
C TYR A 68 -6.36 -4.73 22.03
N ASN A 69 -5.20 -5.21 22.49
CA ASN A 69 -5.06 -5.84 23.80
C ASN A 69 -4.89 -4.75 24.88
N PHE A 70 -5.99 -4.33 25.50
CA PHE A 70 -5.97 -3.25 26.50
C PHE A 70 -5.18 -3.60 27.76
N ASP A 71 -5.09 -4.86 28.16
CA ASP A 71 -4.29 -5.25 29.32
C ASP A 71 -2.80 -5.02 29.07
N GLN A 72 -2.32 -5.43 27.89
CA GLN A 72 -0.96 -5.16 27.45
C GLN A 72 -0.68 -3.66 27.30
N MET A 73 -1.63 -2.90 26.75
CA MET A 73 -1.51 -1.45 26.62
C MET A 73 -1.47 -0.74 27.97
N ASN A 74 -2.30 -1.16 28.92
CA ASN A 74 -2.30 -0.63 30.28
C ASN A 74 -1.00 -0.97 31.02
N LEU A 75 -0.40 -2.14 30.75
CA LEU A 75 0.91 -2.49 31.26
C LEU A 75 1.99 -1.54 30.71
N MET A 76 1.99 -1.24 29.42
CA MET A 76 2.90 -0.26 28.82
C MET A 76 2.80 1.12 29.48
N VAL A 77 1.58 1.57 29.82
CA VAL A 77 1.36 2.83 30.54
C VAL A 77 2.01 2.82 31.91
N LYS A 78 1.94 1.69 32.64
CA LYS A 78 2.64 1.53 33.93
C LYS A 78 4.17 1.62 33.79
N HIS A 79 4.71 1.32 32.61
CA HIS A 79 6.13 1.44 32.28
C HIS A 79 6.50 2.78 31.61
N GLY A 80 5.61 3.78 31.67
CA GLY A 80 5.90 5.15 31.24
C GLY A 80 5.60 5.46 29.77
N ILE A 81 5.00 4.52 29.03
CA ILE A 81 4.56 4.78 27.64
C ILE A 81 3.23 5.54 27.67
N GLU A 82 3.18 6.71 27.04
CA GLU A 82 1.93 7.48 26.96
C GLU A 82 1.06 7.02 25.80
N ILE A 83 -0.21 6.73 26.08
CA ILE A 83 -1.20 6.41 25.03
C ILE A 83 -2.12 7.61 24.84
N LEU A 84 -2.09 8.19 23.64
CA LEU A 84 -3.03 9.24 23.23
C LEU A 84 -4.11 8.66 22.34
N ASN A 85 -5.37 8.92 22.68
CA ASN A 85 -6.51 8.44 21.92
C ASN A 85 -7.47 9.59 21.58
N ILE A 86 -7.99 9.62 20.34
CA ILE A 86 -9.01 10.61 19.95
C ILE A 86 -10.40 10.24 20.48
N HIS A 87 -10.60 8.99 20.90
CA HIS A 87 -11.82 8.48 21.47
C HIS A 87 -11.61 8.03 22.93
N ARG A 88 -12.66 8.12 23.74
CA ARG A 88 -12.67 7.49 25.06
C ARG A 88 -12.92 6.00 24.90
N CYS A 89 -11.98 5.18 25.35
CA CYS A 89 -12.12 3.73 25.38
C CYS A 89 -12.27 3.24 26.82
N LYS A 90 -13.43 2.64 27.15
CA LYS A 90 -13.65 2.04 28.48
C LYS A 90 -12.63 0.93 28.71
N GLY A 91 -11.92 0.98 29.85
CA GLY A 91 -10.91 -0.01 30.23
C GLY A 91 -9.49 0.26 29.72
N LEU A 92 -9.28 1.32 28.91
CA LEU A 92 -7.95 1.73 28.47
C LEU A 92 -7.49 2.98 29.23
N ASN A 93 -6.34 2.88 29.90
CA ASN A 93 -5.64 3.98 30.55
C ASN A 93 -4.96 4.85 29.48
N SER A 94 -5.73 5.71 28.82
CA SER A 94 -5.23 6.62 27.78
C SER A 94 -5.53 8.07 28.13
N ARG A 95 -4.73 8.99 27.60
CA ARG A 95 -5.01 10.42 27.61
C ARG A 95 -5.78 10.78 26.35
N MET A 96 -6.79 11.63 26.51
CA MET A 96 -7.50 12.19 25.36
C MET A 96 -6.55 13.07 24.54
N TYR A 97 -6.49 12.82 23.24
CA TYR A 97 -5.80 13.69 22.30
C TYR A 97 -6.44 15.10 22.36
N PRO A 98 -5.65 16.17 22.48
CA PRO A 98 -6.19 17.52 22.70
C PRO A 98 -6.68 18.18 21.40
N LEU A 99 -7.58 17.49 20.67
CA LEU A 99 -8.02 17.85 19.32
C LEU A 99 -8.53 19.29 19.24
N LYS A 100 -9.50 19.67 20.08
CA LYS A 100 -10.07 21.04 20.10
C LYS A 100 -9.02 22.13 20.25
N ARG A 101 -8.00 21.89 21.09
CA ARG A 101 -6.92 22.87 21.33
C ARG A 101 -5.99 22.95 20.12
N ILE A 102 -5.61 21.81 19.55
CA ILE A 102 -4.72 21.71 18.39
C ILE A 102 -5.39 22.30 17.15
N SER A 103 -6.63 21.91 16.84
CA SER A 103 -7.39 22.46 15.71
C SER A 103 -7.56 23.97 15.81
N LYS A 104 -7.86 24.48 17.01
CA LYS A 104 -7.95 25.93 17.24
C LYS A 104 -6.61 26.64 17.07
N LYS A 105 -5.51 26.06 17.56
CA LYS A 105 -4.16 26.65 17.46
C LYS A 105 -3.68 26.77 16.02
N PHE A 106 -3.94 25.75 15.20
CA PHE A 106 -3.49 25.71 13.81
C PHE A 106 -4.55 26.16 12.80
N ASN A 107 -5.75 26.51 13.28
CA ASN A 107 -6.89 26.92 12.46
C ASN A 107 -7.21 25.93 11.32
N THR A 108 -7.18 24.63 11.63
CA THR A 108 -7.43 23.55 10.67
C THR A 108 -7.96 22.31 11.37
N GLU A 109 -8.79 21.54 10.67
CA GLU A 109 -9.26 20.20 11.09
C GLU A 109 -8.80 19.12 10.11
N PHE A 110 -7.77 19.40 9.31
CA PHE A 110 -7.31 18.49 8.27
C PHE A 110 -6.42 17.37 8.87
N PHE A 111 -7.09 16.29 9.32
CA PHE A 111 -6.48 15.09 9.88
C PHE A 111 -6.97 13.85 9.13
N SER A 112 -6.24 13.40 8.11
CA SER A 112 -6.65 12.27 7.28
C SER A 112 -6.38 10.91 7.93
N ASN A 113 -5.37 10.79 8.78
CA ASN A 113 -5.01 9.53 9.46
C ASN A 113 -4.25 9.74 10.78
N THR A 114 -3.88 8.65 11.46
CA THR A 114 -3.16 8.70 12.75
C THR A 114 -1.84 9.48 12.67
N ILE A 115 -1.11 9.39 11.54
CA ILE A 115 0.16 10.09 11.34
C ILE A 115 -0.05 11.61 11.34
N CYS A 116 -1.16 12.11 10.80
CA CYS A 116 -1.52 13.53 10.87
C CYS A 116 -1.68 14.00 12.34
N TYR A 117 -2.33 13.20 13.19
CA TYR A 117 -2.46 13.53 14.61
C TYR A 117 -1.10 13.55 15.32
N MET A 118 -0.21 12.61 15.00
CA MET A 118 1.16 12.57 15.55
C MET A 118 1.96 13.81 15.16
N MET A 119 1.95 14.15 13.86
CA MET A 119 2.63 15.35 13.33
C MET A 119 2.12 16.63 14.00
N ALA A 120 0.81 16.83 14.03
CA ALA A 120 0.21 18.01 14.64
C ALA A 120 0.52 18.13 16.13
N TYR A 121 0.54 17.00 16.85
CA TYR A 121 0.92 16.98 18.26
C TYR A 121 2.40 17.34 18.45
N ALA A 122 3.30 16.83 17.59
CA ALA A 122 4.72 17.16 17.62
C ALA A 122 4.95 18.66 17.40
N VAL A 123 4.33 19.22 16.36
CA VAL A 123 4.38 20.66 16.07
C VAL A 123 3.82 21.47 17.23
N ASP A 124 2.71 21.02 17.83
CA ASP A 124 2.12 21.71 18.96
C ASP A 124 3.04 21.76 20.18
N GLN A 125 3.72 20.66 20.50
CA GLN A 125 4.70 20.60 21.60
C GLN A 125 5.92 21.50 21.34
N ALA A 126 6.38 21.55 20.09
CA ALA A 126 7.55 22.32 19.70
C ALA A 126 7.30 23.83 19.57
N THR A 127 6.04 24.29 19.60
CA THR A 127 5.69 25.68 19.29
C THR A 127 4.95 26.40 20.43
N THR A 128 5.07 27.73 20.48
CA THR A 128 4.24 28.59 21.35
C THR A 128 2.82 28.75 20.77
N ARG A 129 1.96 29.56 21.42
CA ARG A 129 0.62 29.86 20.88
C ARG A 129 0.70 30.71 19.61
N GLU A 130 1.76 31.50 19.47
CA GLU A 130 2.08 32.37 18.35
C GLU A 130 2.88 31.65 17.25
N LEU A 131 2.89 30.30 17.28
CA LEU A 131 3.58 29.44 16.30
C LEU A 131 5.10 29.65 16.22
N LYS A 132 5.72 30.19 17.27
CA LYS A 132 7.19 30.29 17.34
C LYS A 132 7.78 29.00 17.87
N LEU A 133 8.88 28.53 17.28
CA LEU A 133 9.60 27.38 17.80
C LEU A 133 10.19 27.69 19.18
N ARG A 134 10.00 26.75 20.11
CA ARG A 134 10.59 26.81 21.46
C ARG A 134 12.06 26.40 21.46
N TYR A 135 12.46 25.59 20.48
CA TYR A 135 13.80 25.03 20.31
C TYR A 135 13.97 24.57 18.85
N PRO A 136 15.21 24.42 18.36
CA PRO A 136 15.48 23.72 17.10
C PRO A 136 14.93 22.29 17.18
N PHE A 137 14.13 21.90 16.20
CA PHE A 137 13.40 20.62 16.24
C PHE A 137 13.50 19.89 14.91
N LYS A 138 13.72 18.58 14.99
CA LYS A 138 13.75 17.67 13.84
C LYS A 138 12.76 16.52 14.04
N ILE A 139 12.02 16.20 12.99
CA ILE A 139 11.13 15.05 12.92
C ILE A 139 11.66 14.10 11.84
N ARG A 140 11.96 12.86 12.21
CA ARG A 140 12.31 11.78 11.29
C ARG A 140 11.10 10.85 11.14
N ILE A 141 10.73 10.53 9.91
CA ILE A 141 9.54 9.72 9.62
C ILE A 141 9.97 8.41 8.98
N TYR A 142 9.56 7.30 9.58
CA TYR A 142 9.81 5.92 9.11
C TYR A 142 8.50 5.15 9.03
N GLY A 143 8.38 4.20 8.10
CA GLY A 143 7.18 3.36 8.00
C GLY A 143 5.93 4.10 7.54
N VAL A 144 6.06 5.27 6.92
CA VAL A 144 4.93 6.03 6.36
C VAL A 144 5.05 6.00 4.83
N ASP A 145 4.85 4.81 4.28
CA ASP A 145 5.17 4.55 2.86
C ASP A 145 4.11 5.13 1.92
N MET A 146 2.82 5.07 2.29
CA MET A 146 1.69 5.57 1.48
C MET A 146 1.70 5.02 0.04
N MET A 147 1.99 3.72 -0.11
CA MET A 147 2.17 3.06 -1.41
C MET A 147 0.92 2.33 -1.90
N THR A 148 -0.04 2.02 -1.02
CA THR A 148 -1.29 1.34 -1.41
C THR A 148 -2.31 2.34 -1.96
N LYS A 149 -3.23 1.89 -2.82
CA LYS A 149 -4.16 2.77 -3.53
C LYS A 149 -4.98 3.65 -2.58
N ASP A 150 -5.64 3.05 -1.59
CA ASP A 150 -6.54 3.78 -0.69
C ASP A 150 -5.77 4.75 0.23
N GLU A 151 -4.62 4.32 0.78
CA GLU A 151 -3.75 5.20 1.57
C GLU A 151 -3.22 6.37 0.74
N TYR A 152 -2.82 6.11 -0.51
CA TYR A 152 -2.31 7.12 -1.42
C TYR A 152 -3.38 8.15 -1.81
N GLU A 153 -4.60 7.70 -2.11
CA GLU A 153 -5.67 8.56 -2.60
C GLU A 153 -6.32 9.38 -1.48
N LEU A 154 -6.51 8.80 -0.29
CA LEU A 154 -7.30 9.42 0.77
C LEU A 154 -6.45 10.02 1.89
N GLU A 155 -5.32 9.40 2.22
CA GLU A 155 -4.60 9.74 3.45
C GLU A 155 -3.35 10.58 3.21
N LYS A 156 -2.62 10.31 2.12
CA LYS A 156 -1.33 10.94 1.80
C LYS A 156 -1.38 12.47 1.86
N GLY A 157 -2.42 13.09 1.30
CA GLY A 157 -2.54 14.55 1.25
C GLY A 157 -2.52 15.22 2.63
N GLY A 158 -3.08 14.56 3.66
CA GLY A 158 -3.03 15.07 5.04
C GLY A 158 -1.63 15.02 5.63
N ILE A 159 -0.86 13.97 5.34
CA ILE A 159 0.53 13.86 5.80
C ILE A 159 1.39 14.94 5.15
N GLU A 160 1.25 15.14 3.84
CA GLU A 160 1.99 16.16 3.10
C GLU A 160 1.66 17.57 3.58
N TYR A 161 0.39 17.84 3.91
CA TYR A 161 -0.03 19.08 4.54
C TYR A 161 0.72 19.33 5.86
N TRP A 162 0.76 18.35 6.77
CA TRP A 162 1.41 18.53 8.06
C TRP A 162 2.94 18.62 7.96
N ILE A 163 3.56 17.93 6.99
CA ILE A 163 4.99 18.08 6.71
C ILE A 163 5.29 19.50 6.20
N GLY A 164 4.49 19.99 5.23
CA GLY A 164 4.61 21.35 4.72
C GLY A 164 4.42 22.40 5.82
N TYR A 165 3.41 22.20 6.67
CA TYR A 165 3.13 23.06 7.81
C TYR A 165 4.31 23.10 8.80
N ALA A 166 4.86 21.94 9.16
CA ALA A 166 6.02 21.84 10.05
C ALA A 166 7.26 22.54 9.47
N ARG A 167 7.57 22.28 8.18
CA ARG A 167 8.68 22.93 7.47
C ARG A 167 8.51 24.44 7.39
N GLY A 168 7.30 24.93 7.15
CA GLY A 168 6.98 26.36 7.14
C GLY A 168 7.24 27.06 8.49
N LEU A 169 7.23 26.33 9.59
CA LEU A 169 7.59 26.81 10.93
C LEU A 169 9.08 26.66 11.26
N GLY A 170 9.90 26.16 10.33
CA GLY A 170 11.34 25.94 10.54
C GLY A 170 11.69 24.61 11.19
N ILE A 171 10.76 23.65 11.29
CA ILE A 171 11.05 22.30 11.77
C ILE A 171 11.70 21.51 10.62
N GLU A 172 12.84 20.88 10.90
CA GLU A 172 13.46 19.97 9.94
C GLU A 172 12.64 18.68 9.87
N VAL A 173 12.19 18.29 8.68
CA VAL A 173 11.44 17.04 8.50
C VAL A 173 12.15 16.17 7.48
N GLU A 174 12.56 14.99 7.92
CA GLU A 174 13.27 14.00 7.13
C GLU A 174 12.40 12.75 6.94
N LEU A 175 12.26 12.32 5.68
CA LEU A 175 11.52 11.12 5.28
C LEU A 175 12.54 10.01 4.99
N TYR A 176 12.40 8.86 5.65
CA TYR A 176 13.28 7.72 5.45
C TYR A 176 12.61 6.61 4.67
N GLY A 177 13.31 6.12 3.64
CA GLY A 177 12.91 4.98 2.83
C GLY A 177 11.92 5.33 1.71
N GLY A 178 11.79 4.42 0.74
CA GLY A 178 11.07 4.56 -0.54
C GLY A 178 9.54 4.69 -0.46
N GLY A 179 9.02 5.49 0.47
CA GLY A 179 7.62 5.90 0.50
C GLY A 179 7.29 6.93 -0.58
N ALA A 180 6.02 6.99 -0.96
CA ALA A 180 5.49 7.94 -1.94
C ALA A 180 5.15 9.32 -1.35
N VAL A 181 5.37 9.55 -0.05
CA VAL A 181 5.10 10.84 0.60
C VAL A 181 6.04 11.91 0.03
N LEU A 182 5.48 13.06 -0.36
CA LEU A 182 6.17 14.14 -1.10
C LEU A 182 6.72 13.74 -2.47
N GLN A 183 6.30 12.59 -3.01
CA GLN A 183 6.61 12.16 -4.36
C GLN A 183 5.36 12.22 -5.23
N THR A 184 5.49 12.60 -6.49
CA THR A 184 4.39 12.38 -7.44
C THR A 184 4.32 10.90 -7.79
N CYS A 185 3.20 10.46 -8.39
CA CYS A 185 3.08 9.07 -8.86
C CYS A 185 4.15 8.67 -9.89
N THR A 186 4.83 9.64 -10.51
CA THR A 186 5.90 9.45 -11.48
C THR A 186 7.30 9.71 -10.91
N GLY A 187 7.41 10.21 -9.67
CA GLY A 187 8.65 10.75 -9.14
C GLY A 187 9.14 12.04 -9.84
N LEU A 188 8.36 12.61 -10.77
CA LEU A 188 8.69 13.84 -11.50
C LEU A 188 7.71 14.98 -11.14
N PRO A 189 8.16 16.24 -11.06
CA PRO A 189 7.26 17.35 -10.79
C PRO A 189 6.15 17.45 -11.85
N TYR A 190 4.98 17.89 -11.41
CA TYR A 190 3.85 18.14 -12.31
C TYR A 190 4.27 19.08 -13.45
N GLY A 191 3.94 18.71 -14.70
CA GLY A 191 4.25 19.50 -15.89
C GLY A 191 5.66 19.35 -16.46
N VAL A 192 6.60 18.67 -15.79
CA VAL A 192 8.01 18.54 -16.25
C VAL A 192 8.19 17.47 -17.33
N LYS A 193 7.31 16.49 -17.41
CA LYS A 193 7.25 15.56 -18.55
C LYS A 193 5.79 15.32 -18.90
N PHE A 194 5.40 15.69 -20.11
CA PHE A 194 4.18 15.17 -20.70
C PHE A 194 4.31 13.65 -20.68
N PHE A 195 3.37 12.96 -20.03
CA PHE A 195 3.24 11.52 -20.22
C PHE A 195 3.17 11.27 -21.72
N LYS A 196 4.14 10.52 -22.27
CA LYS A 196 3.91 10.01 -23.62
C LYS A 196 2.76 9.05 -23.46
N MET A 197 1.66 9.30 -24.17
CA MET A 197 0.50 8.43 -24.01
C MET A 197 0.79 6.98 -24.36
N LYS A 198 1.80 6.75 -25.20
CA LYS A 198 2.33 5.41 -25.49
C LYS A 198 3.01 4.71 -24.31
N ASP A 199 3.40 5.42 -23.26
CA ASP A 199 4.03 4.81 -22.06
C ASP A 199 2.96 4.31 -21.07
N VAL A 200 1.77 4.93 -21.08
CA VAL A 200 0.63 4.59 -20.20
C VAL A 200 -0.40 3.73 -20.94
N ASP A 201 -0.52 3.96 -22.23
CA ASP A 201 -1.45 3.33 -23.15
C ASP A 201 -0.70 2.99 -24.45
N PRO A 202 0.26 2.04 -24.39
CA PRO A 202 1.05 1.62 -25.56
C PRO A 202 0.18 1.11 -26.70
N TRP A 203 -1.05 0.71 -26.39
CA TRP A 203 -1.99 0.09 -27.33
C TRP A 203 -3.13 1.03 -27.75
N GLY A 204 -3.16 2.27 -27.26
CA GLY A 204 -4.18 3.25 -27.65
C GLY A 204 -5.60 2.95 -27.16
N LEU A 205 -5.77 2.13 -26.12
CA LEU A 205 -7.03 1.73 -25.50
C LEU A 205 -7.73 2.89 -24.75
N LEU A 206 -6.97 3.81 -24.17
CA LEU A 206 -7.48 4.99 -23.46
C LEU A 206 -7.76 6.16 -24.42
N LYS A 207 -7.28 6.08 -25.67
CA LYS A 207 -7.84 6.91 -26.73
C LYS A 207 -9.23 6.38 -27.07
N CYS A 208 -10.24 6.86 -26.36
CA CYS A 208 -11.64 6.80 -26.78
C CYS A 208 -11.75 7.39 -28.19
N GLY A 209 -11.63 6.55 -29.21
CA GLY A 209 -11.59 6.99 -30.59
C GLY A 209 -12.97 7.50 -31.01
N LYS A 210 -12.98 8.53 -31.85
CA LYS A 210 -13.89 8.42 -33.00
C LYS A 210 -13.37 7.22 -33.81
N MET A 211 -14.00 6.07 -33.58
CA MET A 211 -13.74 4.81 -34.26
C MET A 211 -13.83 5.00 -35.78
N LYS A 212 -12.73 4.71 -36.48
CA LYS A 212 -12.69 4.20 -37.86
C LYS A 212 -11.21 3.98 -38.23
N LYS A 213 -10.85 2.76 -38.67
CA LYS A 213 -9.52 2.30 -39.14
C LYS A 213 -8.63 1.52 -38.16
N TRP A 214 -9.18 0.54 -37.45
CA TRP A 214 -8.37 -0.41 -36.65
C TRP A 214 -8.10 -1.77 -37.32
N GLN A 215 -8.47 -1.96 -38.59
CA GLN A 215 -8.27 -3.26 -39.28
C GLN A 215 -7.00 -3.35 -40.15
N GLU A 216 -6.22 -2.28 -40.33
CA GLU A 216 -5.12 -2.28 -41.33
C GLU A 216 -3.69 -2.14 -40.76
N GLN A 217 -3.47 -1.99 -39.44
CA GLN A 217 -2.14 -1.62 -38.91
C GLN A 217 -1.55 -2.51 -37.80
N ALA A 218 -2.08 -3.70 -37.54
CA ALA A 218 -1.60 -4.56 -36.44
C ALA A 218 -0.64 -5.69 -36.89
N GLY A 219 0.41 -5.35 -37.67
CA GLY A 219 1.54 -6.24 -37.90
C GLY A 219 2.83 -5.64 -37.33
N PHE A 220 3.50 -6.34 -36.41
CA PHE A 220 4.85 -5.95 -35.98
C PHE A 220 5.81 -6.05 -37.17
N THR A 221 6.73 -5.10 -37.28
CA THR A 221 7.80 -5.19 -38.29
C THR A 221 8.89 -6.15 -37.82
N ASP A 222 9.53 -6.87 -38.74
CA ASP A 222 10.62 -7.82 -38.44
C ASP A 222 11.78 -7.19 -37.64
N LYS A 223 11.97 -5.87 -37.82
CA LYS A 223 12.97 -5.08 -37.10
C LYS A 223 12.63 -4.91 -35.62
N GLN A 224 11.34 -4.87 -35.27
CA GLN A 224 10.86 -4.85 -33.88
C GLN A 224 10.95 -6.23 -33.24
N MET A 225 10.69 -7.29 -34.02
CA MET A 225 10.87 -8.67 -33.55
C MET A 225 12.34 -8.99 -33.25
N LYS A 226 13.27 -8.54 -34.10
CA LYS A 226 14.71 -8.76 -33.93
C LYS A 226 15.29 -8.04 -32.71
N LYS A 227 14.79 -6.83 -32.42
CA LYS A 227 15.23 -6.04 -31.26
C LYS A 227 14.71 -6.58 -29.92
N LEU A 228 13.60 -7.32 -29.94
CA LEU A 228 13.07 -8.03 -28.77
C LEU A 228 13.88 -9.28 -28.44
N ALA A 229 14.48 -9.92 -29.45
CA ALA A 229 15.28 -11.13 -29.29
C ALA A 229 16.72 -10.87 -28.82
N GLU A 230 17.20 -9.62 -28.85
CA GLU A 230 18.59 -9.24 -28.53
C GLU A 230 18.80 -8.80 -27.08
N HIS A 231 17.78 -8.89 -26.22
CA HIS A 231 17.89 -8.55 -24.79
C HIS A 231 17.27 -9.63 -23.89
N THR A 232 18.01 -10.70 -23.63
CA THR A 232 17.81 -11.51 -22.43
C THR A 232 19.16 -11.97 -21.86
N ASP A 233 19.20 -12.01 -20.52
CA ASP A 233 19.99 -12.95 -19.69
C ASP A 233 21.23 -12.47 -18.90
N ALA A 234 21.70 -11.22 -18.99
CA ALA A 234 22.93 -10.84 -18.26
C ALA A 234 22.81 -9.82 -17.11
N GLU A 235 21.71 -9.07 -16.95
CA GLU A 235 21.69 -7.92 -16.03
C GLU A 235 20.52 -7.90 -15.02
N LEU A 236 19.80 -9.02 -14.85
CA LEU A 236 18.70 -9.12 -13.86
C LEU A 236 19.01 -10.03 -12.66
N ALA A 237 20.23 -10.54 -12.54
CA ALA A 237 20.63 -11.45 -11.47
C ALA A 237 21.48 -10.74 -10.41
N GLU A 238 20.91 -9.78 -9.68
CA GLU A 238 21.39 -9.48 -8.32
C GLU A 238 20.33 -8.71 -7.51
N ILE A 239 19.97 -9.29 -6.36
CA ILE A 239 19.08 -8.77 -5.30
C ILE A 239 17.57 -8.92 -5.56
N THR A 240 17.00 -10.11 -5.31
CA THR A 240 15.84 -10.26 -4.39
C THR A 240 15.47 -11.73 -4.13
N ASP A 241 15.30 -12.03 -2.83
CA ASP A 241 14.55 -13.12 -2.18
C ASP A 241 13.76 -14.08 -3.10
N GLY A 242 14.11 -15.37 -3.10
CA GLY A 242 13.63 -16.43 -4.01
C GLY A 242 12.12 -16.70 -4.01
N LYS A 243 11.33 -15.95 -3.23
CA LYS A 243 9.87 -15.92 -3.32
C LYS A 243 9.36 -15.06 -4.49
N ASN A 244 10.05 -13.99 -4.84
CA ASN A 244 9.63 -13.11 -5.94
C ASN A 244 9.80 -13.77 -7.32
N GLU A 245 10.82 -14.62 -7.47
CA GLU A 245 11.02 -15.40 -8.69
C GLU A 245 9.84 -16.34 -8.94
N THR A 246 9.39 -17.09 -7.93
CA THR A 246 8.24 -18.00 -8.09
C THR A 246 6.94 -17.29 -8.52
N ALA A 247 6.63 -16.11 -7.96
CA ALA A 247 5.44 -15.35 -8.34
C ALA A 247 5.53 -14.87 -9.80
N LYS A 248 6.70 -14.37 -10.20
CA LYS A 248 6.98 -13.94 -11.56
C LYS A 248 6.91 -15.12 -12.54
N ASP A 249 7.51 -16.24 -12.21
CA ASP A 249 7.53 -17.45 -13.02
C ASP A 249 6.11 -18.01 -13.19
N ASN A 250 5.32 -18.02 -12.12
CA ASN A 250 3.91 -18.40 -12.20
C ASN A 250 3.09 -17.46 -13.08
N LEU A 251 3.35 -16.14 -13.02
CA LEU A 251 2.69 -15.17 -13.90
C LEU A 251 3.08 -15.38 -15.37
N LEU A 252 4.36 -15.64 -15.65
CA LEU A 252 4.86 -15.90 -17.01
C LEU A 252 4.30 -17.21 -17.57
N LEU A 253 4.32 -18.29 -16.79
CA LEU A 253 3.73 -19.58 -17.16
C LEU A 253 2.24 -19.45 -17.46
N LEU A 254 1.52 -18.69 -16.64
CA LEU A 254 0.10 -18.43 -16.85
C LEU A 254 -0.13 -17.63 -18.13
N LYS A 255 0.64 -16.57 -18.34
CA LYS A 255 0.59 -15.79 -19.58
C LYS A 255 0.78 -16.69 -20.81
N GLU A 256 1.78 -17.55 -20.82
CA GLU A 256 2.03 -18.49 -21.92
C GLU A 256 0.86 -19.46 -22.14
N ALA A 257 0.25 -19.96 -21.07
CA ALA A 257 -0.90 -20.85 -21.15
C ALA A 257 -2.15 -20.11 -21.72
N LEU A 258 -2.40 -18.87 -21.29
CA LEU A 258 -3.49 -18.04 -21.78
C LEU A 258 -3.29 -17.66 -23.26
N ASP A 259 -2.07 -17.26 -23.63
CA ASP A 259 -1.72 -16.89 -25.01
C ASP A 259 -1.87 -18.09 -25.97
N ARG A 260 -1.37 -19.28 -25.60
CA ARG A 260 -1.51 -20.50 -26.41
C ARG A 260 -2.97 -20.89 -26.66
N ASN A 261 -3.87 -20.56 -25.72
CA ASN A 261 -5.29 -20.87 -25.80
C ASN A 261 -6.14 -19.69 -26.30
N ASN A 262 -5.50 -18.60 -26.76
CA ASN A 262 -6.17 -17.39 -27.24
C ASN A 262 -7.18 -16.82 -26.22
N ILE A 263 -6.82 -16.88 -24.94
CA ILE A 263 -7.60 -16.29 -23.84
C ILE A 263 -7.04 -14.91 -23.56
N LYS A 264 -7.84 -13.88 -23.81
CA LYS A 264 -7.42 -12.50 -23.53
C LYS A 264 -7.50 -12.23 -22.03
N PHE A 265 -6.46 -11.62 -21.50
CA PHE A 265 -6.39 -11.27 -20.10
C PHE A 265 -5.69 -9.93 -19.88
N TRP A 266 -5.87 -9.37 -18.68
CA TRP A 266 -5.12 -8.22 -18.21
C TRP A 266 -4.88 -8.31 -16.70
N LEU A 267 -3.81 -7.67 -16.24
CA LEU A 267 -3.50 -7.59 -14.81
C LEU A 267 -4.54 -6.72 -14.10
N TYR A 268 -4.87 -7.06 -12.86
CA TYR A 268 -5.85 -6.33 -12.06
C TYR A 268 -5.27 -5.89 -10.71
N GLY A 269 -5.86 -4.86 -10.13
CA GLY A 269 -5.55 -4.39 -8.77
C GLY A 269 -4.05 -4.17 -8.51
N ASP A 270 -3.59 -4.72 -7.39
CA ASP A 270 -2.21 -4.58 -6.93
C ASP A 270 -1.22 -5.34 -7.81
N THR A 271 -1.66 -6.41 -8.48
CA THR A 271 -0.80 -7.13 -9.45
C THR A 271 -0.40 -6.24 -10.60
N PHE A 272 -1.35 -5.50 -11.19
CA PHE A 272 -1.04 -4.50 -12.23
C PHE A 272 -0.13 -3.40 -11.68
N LEU A 273 -0.46 -2.86 -10.51
CA LEU A 273 0.28 -1.76 -9.90
C LEU A 273 1.73 -2.14 -9.58
N GLY A 274 1.94 -3.36 -9.09
CA GLY A 274 3.26 -3.86 -8.77
C GLY A 274 4.12 -4.11 -10.01
N VAL A 275 3.54 -4.72 -11.06
CA VAL A 275 4.24 -4.86 -12.35
C VAL A 275 4.59 -3.48 -12.93
N TYR A 276 3.66 -2.52 -12.92
CA TYR A 276 3.90 -1.15 -13.39
C TYR A 276 5.05 -0.45 -12.64
N ARG A 277 5.18 -0.70 -11.34
CA ARG A 277 6.23 -0.12 -10.48
C ARG A 277 7.54 -0.92 -10.49
N ASN A 278 7.61 -2.03 -11.22
CA ASN A 278 8.69 -3.01 -11.16
C ASN A 278 8.96 -3.53 -9.72
N ILE A 279 7.91 -3.58 -8.91
CA ILE A 279 7.89 -4.11 -7.55
C ILE A 279 6.69 -5.05 -7.52
N ILE A 280 6.87 -6.31 -7.93
CA ILE A 280 5.79 -7.31 -7.78
C ILE A 280 5.37 -7.26 -6.31
N PRO A 281 4.07 -7.07 -5.99
CA PRO A 281 3.66 -6.90 -4.61
C PRO A 281 4.15 -8.10 -3.82
N ARG A 282 4.60 -7.91 -2.58
CA ARG A 282 4.87 -9.02 -1.64
C ARG A 282 3.61 -9.83 -1.29
N GLY A 283 2.50 -9.59 -1.99
CA GLY A 283 1.27 -10.35 -1.92
C GLY A 283 1.52 -11.80 -2.35
N LYS A 284 0.76 -12.72 -1.74
CA LYS A 284 0.81 -14.15 -2.08
C LYS A 284 -0.13 -14.49 -3.23
N ASP A 285 -0.74 -13.47 -3.83
CA ASP A 285 -1.81 -13.55 -4.79
C ASP A 285 -1.53 -12.72 -6.04
N ILE A 286 -1.91 -13.29 -7.19
CA ILE A 286 -1.88 -12.67 -8.51
C ILE A 286 -3.33 -12.47 -8.95
N ASP A 287 -3.69 -11.24 -9.29
CA ASP A 287 -5.03 -10.87 -9.73
C ASP A 287 -5.04 -10.62 -11.24
N LEU A 288 -5.87 -11.36 -11.95
CA LEU A 288 -6.06 -11.25 -13.39
C LEU A 288 -7.52 -11.12 -13.74
N VAL A 289 -7.82 -10.46 -14.85
CA VAL A 289 -9.17 -10.42 -15.41
C VAL A 289 -9.15 -11.05 -16.79
N ILE A 290 -10.19 -11.81 -17.11
CA ILE A 290 -10.44 -12.39 -18.43
C ILE A 290 -11.83 -11.99 -18.91
N TYR A 291 -12.14 -12.23 -20.18
CA TYR A 291 -13.52 -12.17 -20.63
C TYR A 291 -14.35 -13.35 -20.07
N SER A 292 -15.61 -13.07 -19.72
CA SER A 292 -16.53 -14.08 -19.22
C SER A 292 -16.75 -15.21 -20.23
N GLU A 293 -16.73 -14.94 -21.54
CA GLU A 293 -16.82 -15.99 -22.57
C GLU A 293 -15.63 -16.97 -22.57
N ASP A 294 -14.47 -16.56 -22.07
CA ASP A 294 -13.27 -17.41 -22.00
C ASP A 294 -13.16 -18.19 -20.68
N LYS A 295 -14.11 -17.98 -19.74
CA LYS A 295 -14.11 -18.63 -18.42
C LYS A 295 -14.05 -20.16 -18.53
N GLN A 296 -14.83 -20.76 -19.43
CA GLN A 296 -14.86 -22.22 -19.57
C GLN A 296 -13.56 -22.74 -20.18
N LYS A 297 -13.01 -22.07 -21.20
CA LYS A 297 -11.71 -22.46 -21.79
C LYS A 297 -10.61 -22.48 -20.74
N LEU A 298 -10.62 -21.49 -19.84
CA LEU A 298 -9.66 -21.44 -18.76
C LEU A 298 -9.85 -22.62 -17.81
N ILE A 299 -11.09 -22.94 -17.43
CA ILE A 299 -11.40 -24.12 -16.59
C ILE A 299 -10.89 -25.40 -17.26
N ASP A 300 -11.19 -25.62 -18.54
CA ASP A 300 -10.80 -26.81 -19.29
C ASP A 300 -9.28 -26.95 -19.37
N LEU A 301 -8.57 -25.84 -19.61
CA LEU A 301 -7.11 -25.77 -19.63
C LEU A 301 -6.50 -26.23 -18.29
N TYR A 302 -7.12 -25.88 -17.17
CA TYR A 302 -6.65 -26.31 -15.86
C TYR A 302 -7.00 -27.76 -15.54
N GLU A 303 -8.20 -28.19 -15.89
CA GLU A 303 -8.67 -29.55 -15.61
C GLU A 303 -7.94 -30.60 -16.47
N SER A 304 -7.37 -30.20 -17.63
CA SER A 304 -6.49 -31.04 -18.45
C SER A 304 -5.13 -31.36 -17.80
N GLY A 305 -4.69 -30.57 -16.81
CA GLY A 305 -3.38 -30.71 -16.16
C GLY A 305 -2.20 -30.04 -16.90
N ASP A 306 -2.40 -29.53 -18.12
CA ASP A 306 -1.33 -28.99 -18.98
C ASP A 306 -0.66 -27.70 -18.47
N SER A 307 -1.26 -27.05 -17.47
CA SER A 307 -0.77 -25.79 -16.90
C SER A 307 0.06 -25.97 -15.62
N GLY A 308 -0.01 -27.14 -14.96
CA GLY A 308 0.58 -27.37 -13.64
C GLY A 308 0.01 -26.49 -12.51
N LEU A 309 -1.10 -25.79 -12.75
CA LEU A 309 -1.84 -25.03 -11.74
C LEU A 309 -3.00 -25.89 -11.19
N ARG A 310 -3.27 -25.79 -9.89
CA ARG A 310 -4.37 -26.50 -9.24
C ARG A 310 -5.53 -25.55 -8.99
N LYS A 311 -6.73 -25.91 -9.43
CA LYS A 311 -7.96 -25.17 -9.11
C LYS A 311 -8.38 -25.45 -7.67
N PHE A 312 -8.75 -24.42 -6.91
CA PHE A 312 -9.31 -24.58 -5.57
C PHE A 312 -10.41 -23.55 -5.30
N ARG A 313 -11.22 -23.78 -4.25
CA ARG A 313 -12.21 -22.81 -3.79
C ARG A 313 -11.65 -22.03 -2.61
N CYS A 314 -11.45 -20.72 -2.80
CA CYS A 314 -10.97 -19.84 -1.76
C CYS A 314 -12.11 -19.42 -0.81
N SER A 315 -11.97 -19.67 0.49
CA SER A 315 -13.05 -19.50 1.48
C SER A 315 -13.47 -18.04 1.72
N HIS A 316 -12.56 -17.09 1.50
CA HIS A 316 -12.82 -15.65 1.68
C HIS A 316 -13.35 -14.97 0.41
N VAL A 317 -13.27 -15.63 -0.75
CA VAL A 317 -13.81 -15.14 -2.00
C VAL A 317 -15.30 -15.49 -2.05
N LYS A 318 -16.16 -14.51 -1.77
CA LYS A 318 -17.63 -14.70 -1.73
C LYS A 318 -18.22 -14.90 -3.13
N ASP A 319 -17.68 -14.22 -4.13
CA ASP A 319 -18.14 -14.35 -5.51
C ASP A 319 -17.81 -15.76 -6.03
N LYS A 320 -18.84 -16.49 -6.47
CA LYS A 320 -18.69 -17.84 -7.04
C LYS A 320 -18.14 -17.80 -8.47
N ASN A 321 -18.14 -16.63 -9.10
CA ASN A 321 -17.64 -16.46 -10.45
C ASN A 321 -16.13 -16.30 -10.52
N ILE A 322 -15.48 -15.83 -9.44
CA ILE A 322 -14.02 -15.75 -9.37
C ILE A 322 -13.44 -17.17 -9.34
N LEU A 323 -12.50 -17.41 -10.25
CA LEU A 323 -11.76 -18.66 -10.32
C LEU A 323 -10.46 -18.49 -9.53
N CYS A 324 -10.18 -19.41 -8.61
CA CYS A 324 -8.95 -19.39 -7.82
C CYS A 324 -8.09 -20.60 -8.19
N PHE A 325 -6.82 -20.34 -8.47
CA PHE A 325 -5.81 -21.36 -8.76
C PHE A 325 -4.64 -21.22 -7.80
N ASP A 326 -3.93 -22.32 -7.56
CA ASP A 326 -2.70 -22.30 -6.79
C ASP A 326 -1.57 -23.08 -7.47
N LYS A 327 -0.35 -22.59 -7.29
CA LYS A 327 0.89 -23.30 -7.63
C LYS A 327 2.01 -22.84 -6.72
N ASP A 328 2.74 -23.81 -6.16
CA ASP A 328 3.87 -23.56 -5.27
C ASP A 328 3.51 -22.59 -4.12
N SER A 329 2.29 -22.73 -3.59
CA SER A 329 1.70 -21.88 -2.53
C SER A 329 1.39 -20.43 -2.93
N TYR A 330 1.46 -20.07 -4.21
CA TYR A 330 0.96 -18.80 -4.74
C TYR A 330 -0.47 -18.95 -5.23
N ARG A 331 -1.33 -18.02 -4.81
CA ARG A 331 -2.71 -17.94 -5.26
C ARG A 331 -2.81 -17.11 -6.53
N ILE A 332 -3.72 -17.47 -7.42
CA ILE A 332 -4.05 -16.71 -8.61
C ILE A 332 -5.57 -16.56 -8.63
N ASP A 333 -6.05 -15.34 -8.52
CA ASP A 333 -7.46 -15.00 -8.61
C ASP A 333 -7.75 -14.45 -10.01
N VAL A 334 -8.65 -15.12 -10.72
CA VAL A 334 -9.08 -14.74 -12.06
C VAL A 334 -10.53 -14.27 -11.99
N PHE A 335 -10.74 -13.00 -12.34
CA PHE A 335 -12.03 -12.32 -12.35
C PHE A 335 -12.62 -12.36 -13.78
N PRO A 336 -13.68 -13.12 -14.05
CA PRO A 336 -14.34 -13.05 -15.35
C PRO A 336 -15.12 -11.74 -15.50
N LEU A 337 -15.00 -11.10 -16.66
CA LEU A 337 -15.62 -9.82 -16.99
C LEU A 337 -16.57 -9.94 -18.18
N GLU A 338 -17.80 -9.49 -18.03
CA GLU A 338 -18.71 -9.27 -19.16
C GLU A 338 -18.67 -7.80 -19.60
N LEU A 339 -18.64 -7.56 -20.92
CA LEU A 339 -18.82 -6.24 -21.52
C LEU A 339 -20.16 -6.16 -22.25
N LYS A 340 -20.98 -5.15 -21.93
CA LYS A 340 -22.15 -4.76 -22.75
C LYS A 340 -21.98 -3.32 -23.20
N GLY A 341 -22.01 -3.10 -24.52
CA GLY A 341 -21.79 -1.77 -25.11
C GLY A 341 -20.42 -1.17 -24.78
N GLY A 342 -19.39 -1.99 -24.57
CA GLY A 342 -18.05 -1.55 -24.18
C GLY A 342 -17.91 -1.16 -22.71
N GLN A 343 -18.97 -1.27 -21.90
CA GLN A 343 -18.92 -1.04 -20.46
C GLN A 343 -18.89 -2.37 -19.70
N ARG A 344 -18.13 -2.40 -18.60
CA ARG A 344 -18.16 -3.49 -17.63
C ARG A 344 -19.57 -3.62 -17.08
N VAL A 345 -20.16 -4.78 -17.24
CA VAL A 345 -21.41 -5.14 -16.55
C VAL A 345 -21.02 -5.80 -15.24
N ARG A 346 -21.52 -5.26 -14.12
CA ARG A 346 -21.49 -6.01 -12.87
C ARG A 346 -22.54 -7.11 -13.02
N ASN A 347 -22.13 -8.37 -12.89
CA ASN A 347 -23.10 -9.45 -12.73
C ASN A 347 -24.01 -9.08 -11.55
N GLU A 348 -25.33 -9.05 -11.77
CA GLU A 348 -26.31 -8.57 -10.80
C GLU A 348 -26.24 -9.32 -9.46
N ASP A 349 -25.72 -10.55 -9.47
CA ASP A 349 -25.42 -11.35 -8.26
C ASP A 349 -24.34 -10.74 -7.35
N THR A 350 -23.54 -9.79 -7.84
CA THR A 350 -22.50 -9.09 -7.04
C THR A 350 -22.96 -7.75 -6.47
N ALA A 351 -24.12 -7.23 -6.91
CA ALA A 351 -24.62 -5.92 -6.50
C ALA A 351 -25.31 -5.92 -5.12
N SER A 352 -25.65 -7.09 -4.57
CA SER A 352 -26.29 -7.22 -3.25
C SER A 352 -25.32 -7.24 -2.06
N MET A 353 -24.01 -7.02 -2.29
CA MET A 353 -22.98 -7.16 -1.25
C MET A 353 -22.00 -5.97 -1.13
N ALA A 354 -22.43 -4.76 -1.53
CA ALA A 354 -21.72 -3.52 -1.20
C ALA A 354 -22.43 -2.79 -0.06
#